data_AF-A0A9D4H526-F1
#
_entry.id   AF-A0A9D4H526-F1
#
_cell.length_a   1.000
_cell.length_b   1.000
_cell.length_c   1.000
_cell.angle_alpha   90.00
_cell.angle_beta   90.00
_cell.angle_gamma   90.00
#
_symmetry.space_group_name_H-M   'P 1'
#
loop_
_entity.id
_entity.type
_entity.pdbx_description
1 polymer ?
#
loop_
_entity_poly.entity_id
_entity_poly.type
_entity_poly.pdbx_seq_one_letter_code
_entity_poly.pdbx_strand_id
1 'polypeptide(L)'
;MTELSYQAIRTANQAREADEIKTETRKKNILILVLNYLNEEGYLDSAAALGRETNIDVTKFEVCDNIDLDTIVMEYESYYYVKFAKYPKICKKLTQSARGSRGDRRNKMSRANSMRLSGSSSAHYL
;
A
#
# COMPACT_ATOMS: atom_id res chain seq x y z
N MET A 1 20.02 -36.61 -6.20
CA MET A 1 19.81 -35.34 -6.95
C MET A 1 18.33 -34.95 -7.04
N THR A 2 17.39 -35.89 -6.98
CA THR A 2 15.93 -35.66 -6.97
C THR A 2 15.35 -35.28 -5.61
N GLU A 3 15.92 -35.76 -4.49
CA GLU A 3 15.44 -35.41 -3.14
C GLU A 3 15.67 -33.94 -2.78
N LEU A 4 16.83 -33.37 -3.15
CA LEU A 4 17.09 -31.93 -2.97
C LEU A 4 16.11 -31.06 -3.79
N SER A 5 15.71 -31.52 -4.98
CA SER A 5 14.76 -30.76 -5.79
C SER A 5 13.33 -30.83 -5.22
N TYR A 6 12.92 -31.98 -4.67
CA TYR A 6 11.63 -32.11 -3.99
C TYR A 6 11.54 -31.24 -2.73
N GLN A 7 12.60 -31.24 -1.90
CA GLN A 7 12.69 -30.35 -0.74
C GLN A 7 12.65 -28.87 -1.17
N ALA A 8 13.39 -28.49 -2.22
CA ALA A 8 13.38 -27.12 -2.73
C ALA A 8 12.00 -26.69 -3.29
N ILE A 9 11.31 -27.56 -4.03
CA ILE A 9 9.96 -27.30 -4.56
C ILE A 9 8.96 -27.15 -3.40
N ARG A 10 9.04 -28.03 -2.39
CA ARG A 10 8.17 -27.95 -1.20
C ARG A 10 8.40 -26.65 -0.44
N THR A 11 9.64 -26.27 -0.19
CA THR A 11 9.97 -25.01 0.49
C THR A 11 9.50 -23.80 -0.31
N ALA A 12 9.64 -23.81 -1.64
CA ALA A 12 9.16 -22.74 -2.51
C ALA A 12 7.63 -22.62 -2.49
N ASN A 13 6.90 -23.75 -2.51
CA ASN A 13 5.44 -23.75 -2.39
C ASN A 13 4.98 -23.25 -1.02
N GLN A 14 5.62 -23.70 0.06
CA GLN A 14 5.31 -23.23 1.42
C GLN A 14 5.56 -21.72 1.58
N ALA A 15 6.63 -21.19 0.99
CA ALA A 15 6.91 -19.76 1.00
C ALA A 15 5.81 -18.98 0.26
N ARG A 16 5.37 -19.49 -0.90
CA ARG A 16 4.29 -18.89 -1.68
C ARG A 16 2.95 -18.90 -0.93
N GLU A 17 2.57 -20.05 -0.36
CA GLU A 17 1.36 -20.18 0.45
C GLU A 17 1.38 -19.23 1.65
N ALA A 18 2.52 -19.11 2.33
CA ALA A 18 2.67 -18.18 3.44
C ALA A 18 2.49 -16.71 3.02
N ASP A 19 2.97 -16.32 1.84
CA ASP A 19 2.80 -14.97 1.32
C ASP A 19 1.37 -14.67 0.82
N GLU A 20 0.70 -15.69 0.28
CA GLU A 20 -0.72 -15.63 -0.07
C GLU A 20 -1.57 -15.40 1.19
N ILE A 21 -1.35 -16.19 2.26
CA ILE A 21 -2.04 -16.03 3.55
C ILE A 21 -1.81 -14.65 4.17
N LYS A 22 -0.57 -14.13 4.13
CA LYS A 22 -0.25 -12.78 4.61
C LYS A 22 -1.01 -11.71 3.81
N THR A 23 -1.15 -11.91 2.51
CA THR A 23 -1.84 -10.97 1.62
C THR A 23 -3.34 -10.97 1.90
N GLU A 24 -3.95 -12.14 2.07
CA GLU A 24 -5.36 -12.29 2.42
C GLU A 24 -5.68 -11.71 3.80
N THR A 25 -4.85 -12.03 4.80
CA THR A 25 -4.95 -11.47 6.15
C THR A 25 -4.92 -9.94 6.11
N ARG A 26 -3.98 -9.36 5.34
CA ARG A 26 -3.88 -7.90 5.20
C ARG A 26 -5.11 -7.29 4.54
N LYS A 27 -5.63 -7.92 3.49
CA LYS A 27 -6.87 -7.47 2.83
C LYS A 27 -8.04 -7.46 3.81
N LYS A 28 -8.17 -8.53 4.62
CA LYS A 28 -9.20 -8.62 5.64
C LYS A 28 -9.07 -7.51 6.69
N ASN A 29 -7.86 -7.26 7.19
CA ASN A 29 -7.61 -6.20 8.18
C ASN A 29 -7.98 -4.82 7.62
N ILE A 30 -7.63 -4.53 6.35
CA ILE A 30 -7.99 -3.27 5.69
C ILE A 30 -9.52 -3.11 5.62
N LEU A 31 -10.24 -4.18 5.27
CA LEU A 31 -11.69 -4.11 5.16
C LEU A 31 -12.37 -3.88 6.51
N ILE A 32 -11.90 -4.54 7.57
CA ILE A 32 -12.38 -4.32 8.95
C ILE A 32 -12.13 -2.87 9.37
N LEU A 33 -10.94 -2.34 9.09
CA LEU A 33 -10.59 -0.95 9.41
C LEU A 33 -11.48 0.07 8.68
N VAL A 34 -11.76 -0.15 7.40
CA VAL A 34 -12.66 0.70 6.61
C VAL A 34 -14.08 0.62 7.15
N LEU A 35 -14.56 -0.58 7.47
CA LEU A 35 -15.89 -0.77 8.04
C LEU A 35 -16.05 -0.03 9.37
N ASN A 36 -15.05 -0.13 10.26
CA ASN A 36 -15.04 0.58 11.54
C ASN A 36 -15.17 2.09 11.33
N TYR A 37 -14.35 2.65 10.45
CA TYR A 37 -14.41 4.06 10.08
C TYR A 37 -15.79 4.47 9.54
N LEU A 38 -16.40 3.64 8.68
CA LEU A 38 -17.74 3.93 8.17
C LEU A 38 -18.80 3.95 9.27
N ASN A 39 -18.70 3.08 10.27
CA ASN A 39 -19.62 3.05 11.40
C ASN A 39 -19.44 4.26 12.33
N GLU A 40 -18.19 4.62 12.66
CA GLU A 40 -17.85 5.75 13.53
C GLU A 40 -18.34 7.09 12.95
N GLU A 41 -18.21 7.27 11.64
CA GLU A 41 -18.67 8.46 10.92
C GLU A 41 -20.19 8.45 10.60
N GLY A 42 -20.89 7.36 10.93
CA GLY A 42 -22.34 7.24 10.74
C GLY A 42 -22.78 6.87 9.31
N TYR A 43 -21.87 6.40 8.44
CA TYR A 43 -22.17 5.88 7.11
C TYR A 43 -22.76 4.45 7.16
N LEU A 44 -23.80 4.24 7.96
CA LEU A 44 -24.33 2.92 8.32
C LEU A 44 -24.79 2.10 7.09
N ASP A 45 -25.45 2.73 6.12
CA ASP A 45 -25.89 2.04 4.90
C ASP A 45 -24.70 1.56 4.06
N SER A 46 -23.64 2.35 4.01
CA SER A 46 -22.41 2.00 3.29
C SER A 46 -21.65 0.89 4.00
N ALA A 47 -21.57 0.95 5.34
CA ALA A 47 -20.99 -0.11 6.15
C ALA A 47 -21.76 -1.43 5.97
N ALA A 48 -23.09 -1.38 5.98
CA ALA A 48 -23.95 -2.54 5.75
C ALA A 48 -23.80 -3.11 4.34
N ALA A 49 -23.69 -2.26 3.31
CA ALA A 49 -23.43 -2.70 1.94
C ALA A 49 -22.06 -3.38 1.82
N LEU A 50 -21.01 -2.75 2.35
CA LEU A 50 -19.66 -3.31 2.37
C LEU A 50 -19.61 -4.65 3.11
N GLY A 51 -20.29 -4.78 4.25
CA GLY A 51 -20.38 -6.02 5.01
C GLY A 51 -21.18 -7.13 4.32
N ARG A 52 -22.04 -6.80 3.34
CA ARG A 52 -22.71 -7.81 2.49
C ARG A 52 -21.85 -8.21 1.29
N GLU A 53 -21.14 -7.25 0.70
CA GLU A 53 -20.27 -7.47 -0.45
C GLU A 53 -18.99 -8.23 -0.07
N THR A 54 -18.48 -7.94 1.12
CA THR A 54 -17.36 -8.65 1.72
C THR A 54 -17.95 -9.73 2.61
N ASN A 55 -17.65 -11.00 2.35
CA ASN A 55 -18.14 -12.13 3.17
C ASN A 55 -17.44 -12.18 4.54
N ILE A 56 -17.26 -11.01 5.16
CA ILE A 56 -16.62 -10.79 6.45
C ILE A 56 -17.73 -10.86 7.49
N ASP A 57 -17.59 -11.79 8.43
CA ASP A 57 -18.46 -11.85 9.57
C ASP A 57 -18.10 -10.72 10.54
N VAL A 58 -18.66 -9.54 10.28
CA VAL A 58 -18.43 -8.29 11.01
C VAL A 58 -18.80 -8.38 12.49
N THR A 59 -19.56 -9.40 12.90
CA THR A 59 -19.86 -9.66 14.31
C THR A 59 -18.70 -10.30 15.07
N LYS A 60 -17.70 -10.82 14.36
CA LYS A 60 -16.57 -11.58 14.93
C LYS A 60 -15.25 -10.82 14.93
N PHE A 61 -15.21 -9.62 14.36
CA PHE A 61 -13.98 -8.86 14.22
C PHE A 61 -14.22 -7.40 14.58
N GLU A 62 -13.42 -6.91 15.52
CA GLU A 62 -13.32 -5.51 15.89
C GLU A 62 -11.89 -5.03 15.67
N VAL A 63 -11.74 -3.71 15.52
CA VAL A 63 -10.42 -3.07 15.52
C VAL A 63 -9.96 -2.94 16.96
N CYS A 64 -8.66 -3.10 17.21
CA CYS A 64 -8.11 -2.90 18.56
C CYS A 64 -8.21 -1.43 19.00
N ASP A 65 -8.37 -1.18 20.29
CA ASP A 65 -8.54 0.16 20.89
C ASP A 65 -7.50 1.22 20.48
N ASN A 66 -6.29 0.78 20.12
CA ASN A 66 -5.18 1.65 19.74
C ASN A 66 -5.00 1.81 18.22
N ILE A 67 -5.95 1.34 17.43
CA ILE A 67 -5.90 1.34 15.98
C ILE A 67 -7.17 2.01 15.46
N ASP A 68 -7.00 3.02 14.63
CA ASP A 68 -8.07 3.61 13.83
C ASP A 68 -7.47 4.16 12.52
N LEU A 69 -8.35 4.45 11.56
CA LEU A 69 -7.91 4.85 10.22
C LEU A 69 -7.23 6.24 10.22
N ASP A 70 -7.66 7.15 11.09
CA ASP A 70 -7.11 8.50 11.21
C ASP A 70 -5.68 8.45 11.77
N THR A 71 -5.48 7.72 12.87
CA THR A 71 -4.17 7.48 13.46
C THR A 71 -3.20 6.84 12.46
N ILE A 72 -3.63 5.84 11.70
CA ILE A 72 -2.80 5.21 10.65
C ILE A 72 -2.39 6.22 9.57
N VAL A 73 -3.28 7.11 9.17
CA VAL A 73 -2.99 8.16 8.19
C VAL A 73 -1.96 9.14 8.76
N MET A 74 -2.14 9.61 9.99
CA MET A 74 -1.21 10.51 10.67
C MET A 74 0.19 9.90 10.82
N GLU A 75 0.28 8.62 11.21
CA GLU A 75 1.54 7.90 11.32
C GLU A 75 2.25 7.76 9.97
N TYR A 76 1.49 7.45 8.91
CA TYR A 76 2.02 7.37 7.56
C TYR A 76 2.56 8.72 7.07
N GLU A 77 1.82 9.81 7.32
CA GLU A 77 2.25 11.17 7.01
C GLU A 77 3.56 11.53 7.71
N SER A 78 3.64 11.21 9.01
CA SER A 78 4.82 11.44 9.84
C SER A 78 6.03 10.65 9.33
N TYR A 79 5.85 9.35 9.07
CA TYR A 79 6.90 8.49 8.50
C TYR A 79 7.40 9.02 7.15
N TYR A 80 6.47 9.39 6.27
CA TYR A 80 6.81 9.86 4.93
C TYR A 80 7.55 11.21 5.00
N TYR A 81 7.16 12.10 5.91
CA TYR A 81 7.86 13.35 6.15
C TYR A 81 9.30 13.11 6.64
N VAL A 82 9.52 12.25 7.63
CA VAL A 82 10.87 11.91 8.11
C VAL A 82 11.74 11.34 6.98
N LYS A 83 11.16 10.48 6.14
CA LYS A 83 11.89 9.80 5.06
C LYS A 83 12.20 10.69 3.86
N PHE A 84 11.32 11.63 3.54
CA PHE A 84 11.38 12.38 2.27
C PHE A 84 11.37 13.91 2.43
N ALA A 85 11.38 14.42 3.66
CA ALA A 85 11.30 15.85 4.00
C ALA A 85 10.12 16.57 3.35
N LYS A 86 8.99 15.86 3.17
CA LYS A 86 7.76 16.40 2.59
C LYS A 86 6.57 15.54 3.03
N TYR A 87 5.38 16.13 3.17
CA TYR A 87 4.16 15.36 3.44
C TYR A 87 3.70 14.59 2.19
N PRO A 88 3.12 13.39 2.35
CA PRO A 88 2.57 12.64 1.23
C PRO A 88 1.32 13.33 0.69
N LYS A 89 1.10 13.24 -0.63
CA LYS A 89 -0.15 13.70 -1.24
C LYS A 89 -1.14 12.55 -1.28
N ILE A 90 -1.96 12.41 -0.25
CA ILE A 90 -2.95 11.32 -0.12
C ILE A 90 -4.04 11.47 -1.19
N CYS A 91 -4.58 12.68 -1.34
CA CYS A 91 -5.62 13.00 -2.32
C CYS A 91 -5.09 13.99 -3.37
N LYS A 92 -5.52 13.81 -4.63
CA LYS A 92 -5.29 14.79 -5.71
C LYS A 92 -6.63 15.19 -6.31
N LYS A 93 -6.86 16.51 -6.44
CA LYS A 93 -8.01 17.04 -7.17
C LYS A 93 -7.97 16.58 -8.63
N LEU A 94 -9.06 16.00 -9.10
CA LEU A 94 -9.24 15.63 -10.50
C LEU A 94 -9.59 16.90 -11.29
N THR A 95 -8.73 17.30 -12.23
CA THR A 95 -9.09 18.32 -13.23
C THR A 95 -9.98 17.65 -14.31
N GLN A 96 -10.95 18.38 -14.86
CA GLN A 96 -11.93 17.83 -15.81
C GLN A 96 -11.28 17.12 -17.01
N SER A 97 -10.08 17.52 -17.42
CA SER A 97 -9.30 16.89 -18.50
C SER A 97 -8.77 15.48 -18.19
N ALA A 98 -8.79 15.02 -16.94
CA ALA A 98 -8.18 13.74 -16.52
C ALA A 98 -9.15 12.54 -16.50
N ARG A 99 -10.45 12.74 -16.77
CA ARG A 99 -11.43 11.63 -16.81
C ARG A 99 -11.23 10.68 -18.00
N GLY A 100 -10.41 11.04 -18.99
CA GLY A 100 -10.14 10.25 -20.20
C GLY A 100 -8.82 9.49 -20.27
N SER A 101 -7.96 9.53 -19.25
CA SER A 101 -6.60 8.94 -19.34
C SER A 101 -6.17 8.22 -18.06
N ARG A 102 -6.85 7.11 -17.73
CA ARG A 102 -6.41 6.19 -16.66
C ARG A 102 -5.36 5.15 -17.12
N GLY A 103 -4.68 5.40 -18.25
CA GLY A 103 -3.75 4.43 -18.86
C GLY A 103 -2.25 4.61 -18.56
N ASP A 104 -1.76 5.79 -18.17
CA ASP A 104 -0.32 6.07 -18.28
C ASP A 104 0.31 6.77 -17.07
N ARG A 105 0.33 6.09 -15.92
CA ARG A 105 1.09 6.56 -14.72
C ARG A 105 2.08 5.53 -14.18
N ARG A 106 2.55 4.58 -14.99
CA ARG A 106 3.47 3.54 -14.51
C ARG A 106 4.96 3.85 -14.70
N ASN A 107 5.37 4.97 -15.34
CA ASN A 107 6.78 5.11 -15.73
C ASN A 107 7.45 6.48 -15.52
N LYS A 108 7.24 7.16 -14.38
CA LYS A 108 7.90 8.45 -14.06
C LYS A 108 8.80 8.46 -12.81
N MET A 109 9.23 7.30 -12.31
CA MET A 109 10.19 7.23 -11.19
C MET A 109 11.65 6.97 -11.60
N SER A 110 11.96 6.73 -12.89
CA SER A 110 13.31 6.34 -13.32
C SER A 110 14.22 7.46 -13.84
N ARG A 111 13.73 8.70 -14.04
CA ARG A 111 14.54 9.78 -14.67
C ARG A 111 15.19 10.78 -13.71
N ALA A 112 14.97 10.68 -12.39
CA ALA A 112 15.56 11.63 -11.44
C ALA A 112 17.00 11.29 -11.02
N ASN A 113 17.50 10.08 -11.31
CA ASN A 113 18.83 9.63 -10.86
C ASN A 113 19.95 9.71 -11.90
N SER A 114 19.69 10.23 -13.10
CA SER A 114 20.67 10.28 -14.20
C SER A 114 21.45 11.61 -14.32
N MET A 115 21.17 12.61 -13.49
CA MET A 115 21.79 13.95 -13.61
C MET A 115 22.88 14.25 -12.57
N ARG A 116 23.36 13.26 -11.81
CA ARG A 116 24.42 13.47 -10.80
C ARG A 116 25.77 12.81 -11.09
N LEU A 117 25.96 12.26 -12.30
CA LEU A 117 27.23 11.63 -12.71
C LEU A 117 27.68 12.16 -14.09
N SER A 118 27.90 13.46 -14.19
CA SER A 118 28.74 14.06 -15.24
C SER A 118 29.36 15.35 -14.70
N GLY A 119 30.33 15.18 -13.82
CA GLY A 119 31.02 16.30 -13.19
C GLY A 119 32.25 15.84 -12.43
N SER A 120 33.05 14.96 -13.04
CA SER A 120 34.40 14.72 -12.57
C SER A 120 35.34 14.58 -13.78
N SER A 121 36.44 15.30 -13.68
CA SER A 121 37.66 15.25 -14.48
C SER A 121 37.69 16.06 -15.79
N SER A 122 38.30 17.24 -15.70
CA SER A 122 39.42 17.55 -16.60
C SER A 122 40.47 18.34 -15.84
N ALA A 123 41.60 17.68 -15.60
CA ALA A 123 42.84 18.33 -15.27
C ALA A 123 43.43 19.02 -16.52
N HIS A 124 44.27 20.01 -16.26
CA HIS A 124 45.38 20.55 -17.08
C HIS A 124 45.25 21.95 -17.72
N TYR A 125 46.32 22.73 -17.47
CA TYR A 125 46.81 23.99 -18.05
C TYR A 125 46.43 25.32 -17.38
N LEU A 126 47.16 25.71 -16.33
CA LEU A 126 48.40 26.53 -16.35
C LEU A 126 48.88 26.77 -14.92
#